data_AF-A0A1H9X906-F1
#
_entry.id   AF-A0A1H9X906-F1
#
_cell.length_a   1.000
_cell.length_b   1.000
_cell.length_c   1.000
_cell.angle_alpha   90.00
_cell.angle_beta   90.00
_cell.angle_gamma   90.00
#
_symmetry.space_group_name_H-M   'P 1'
#
loop_
_entity.id
_entity.type
_entity.pdbx_description
1 polymer ?
#
loop_
_entity_poly.entity_id
_entity_poly.type
_entity_poly.pdbx_seq_one_letter_code
_entity_poly.pdbx_strand_id
1 'polypeptide(L)'
;MTRYFFNIRRRTSLCIDEEGQEFASFAEAYMGAISSLCEIAGDSLKTADPVEVYAIEVTDTAGAVLHSVTMTEAVLPLLPEKQAAIV
;
A
#
# COMPACT_ATOMS: atom_id res chain seq x y z
N MET A 1 19.98 4.19 8.38
CA MET A 1 18.60 4.17 7.88
C MET A 1 18.59 4.75 6.48
N THR A 2 17.64 4.33 5.65
CA THR A 2 17.48 4.79 4.26
C THR A 2 16.10 5.39 4.13
N ARG A 3 16.00 6.52 3.42
CA ARG A 3 14.72 7.16 3.16
C ARG A 3 14.05 6.53 1.94
N TYR A 4 12.78 6.19 2.10
CA TYR A 4 11.92 5.68 1.04
C TYR A 4 10.69 6.57 0.94
N PHE A 5 10.08 6.63 -0.24
CA PHE A 5 8.91 7.47 -0.49
C PHE A 5 7.75 6.60 -0.92
N PHE A 6 6.56 6.86 -0.39
CA PHE A 6 5.36 6.06 -0.61
C PHE A 6 4.38 6.80 -1.52
N ASN A 7 4.64 6.75 -2.82
CA ASN A 7 3.80 7.45 -3.80
C ASN A 7 2.47 6.70 -3.98
N ILE A 8 1.35 7.40 -3.84
CA ILE A 8 0.02 6.78 -3.91
C ILE A 8 -0.44 6.74 -5.37
N ARG A 9 -0.56 5.54 -5.93
CA ARG A 9 -1.11 5.32 -7.28
C ARG A 9 -2.63 5.19 -7.21
N ARG A 10 -3.32 6.09 -7.90
CA ARG A 10 -4.77 6.02 -8.18
C ARG A 10 -4.99 5.63 -9.64
N ARG A 11 -6.26 5.46 -10.04
CA ARG A 11 -6.63 5.05 -11.41
C ARG A 11 -6.02 5.94 -12.50
N THR A 12 -5.97 7.24 -12.26
CA THR A 12 -5.59 8.25 -13.27
C THR A 12 -4.52 9.20 -12.76
N SER A 13 -4.02 9.03 -11.55
CA SER A 13 -3.05 9.94 -10.95
C SER A 13 -2.04 9.23 -10.06
N LEU A 14 -0.91 9.89 -9.88
CA LEU A 14 0.11 9.52 -8.91
C LEU A 14 0.25 10.70 -7.94
N CYS A 15 0.04 10.47 -6.66
CA CYS A 15 0.35 11.43 -5.62
C CYS A 15 1.77 11.16 -5.15
N ILE A 16 2.65 12.14 -5.33
CA ILE A 16 4.04 12.03 -4.90
C ILE A 16 4.13 12.34 -3.42
N ASP A 17 4.86 11.50 -2.70
CA ASP A 17 5.32 11.76 -1.34
C ASP A 17 6.65 12.53 -1.43
N GLU A 18 6.67 13.76 -0.90
CA GLU A 18 7.83 14.65 -0.93
C GLU A 18 8.68 14.54 0.35
N GLU A 19 8.10 14.03 1.43
CA GLU A 19 8.78 13.96 2.73
C GLU A 19 9.55 12.64 2.87
N GLY A 20 8.91 11.55 2.45
CA GLY A 20 9.39 10.20 2.64
C GLY A 20 9.49 9.80 4.11
N GLN A 21 9.87 8.55 4.35
CA GLN A 21 10.08 8.02 5.69
C GLN A 21 11.37 7.18 5.73
N GLU A 22 12.05 7.24 6.87
CA GLU A 22 13.27 6.47 7.10
C GLU A 22 12.97 5.09 7.67
N PHE A 23 13.56 4.07 7.03
CA PHE A 23 13.47 2.68 7.46
C PHE A 23 14.88 2.08 7.58
N ALA A 24 15.03 1.01 8.38
CA ALA A 24 16.32 0.34 8.51
C ALA A 24 16.65 -0.51 7.27
N SER A 25 15.63 -0.96 6.53
CA SER A 25 15.77 -1.76 5.32
C SER A 25 14.60 -1.57 4.35
N PHE A 26 14.77 -2.02 3.11
CA PHE A 26 13.68 -2.05 2.13
C PHE A 26 12.54 -2.99 2.58
N ALA A 27 12.85 -4.10 3.25
CA ALA A 27 11.82 -5.02 3.76
C ALA A 27 10.91 -4.34 4.79
N GLU A 28 11.45 -3.49 5.65
CA GLU A 28 10.65 -2.69 6.58
C GLU A 28 9.80 -1.64 5.85
N ALA A 29 10.37 -0.96 4.85
CA ALA A 29 9.63 -0.01 4.03
C ALA A 29 8.47 -0.69 3.28
N TYR A 30 8.70 -1.88 2.74
CA TYR A 30 7.66 -2.70 2.10
C TYR A 30 6.53 -3.07 3.08
N MET A 31 6.87 -3.52 4.30
CA MET A 31 5.87 -3.80 5.34
C MET A 31 5.11 -2.53 5.77
N GLY A 32 5.79 -1.40 5.83
CA GLY A 32 5.18 -0.09 6.06
C GLY A 32 4.16 0.26 4.97
N ALA A 33 4.51 0.08 3.69
CA ALA A 33 3.61 0.33 2.58
C ALA A 33 2.37 -0.58 2.59
N ILE A 34 2.52 -1.86 2.96
CA ILE A 34 1.38 -2.76 3.19
C ILE A 34 0.48 -2.20 4.30
N SER A 35 1.05 -1.83 5.45
CA SER A 35 0.29 -1.29 6.58
C SER A 35 -0.50 -0.04 6.18
N SER A 36 0.16 0.92 5.52
CA SER A 36 -0.49 2.14 5.05
C SER A 36 -1.62 1.87 4.06
N LEU A 37 -1.44 0.89 3.15
CA LEU A 37 -2.49 0.54 2.20
C LEU A 37 -3.70 -0.12 2.88
N CYS A 38 -3.46 -0.97 3.88
CA CYS A 38 -4.51 -1.57 4.71
C CYS A 38 -5.26 -0.52 5.53
N GLU A 39 -4.57 0.48 6.08
CA GLU A 39 -5.19 1.60 6.81
C GLU A 39 -6.11 2.41 5.89
N ILE A 40 -5.64 2.79 4.70
CA ILE A 40 -6.43 3.50 3.69
C ILE A 40 -7.69 2.70 3.32
N ALA A 41 -7.53 1.39 3.07
CA ALA A 41 -8.65 0.51 2.73
C ALA A 41 -9.65 0.41 3.89
N GLY A 42 -9.16 0.21 5.11
CA GLY A 42 -9.97 0.13 6.32
C GLY A 42 -10.76 1.40 6.58
N ASP A 43 -10.16 2.58 6.38
CA ASP A 43 -10.83 3.85 6.57
C ASP A 43 -11.91 4.11 5.51
N SER A 44 -11.63 3.82 4.24
CA SER A 44 -12.62 3.91 3.16
C SER A 44 -13.82 2.99 3.41
N LEU A 45 -13.57 1.77 3.90
CA LEU A 45 -14.62 0.81 4.26
C LEU A 45 -15.50 1.32 5.41
N LYS A 46 -14.91 1.98 6.43
CA LYS A 46 -15.66 2.56 7.56
C LYS A 46 -16.57 3.71 7.12
N THR A 47 -16.16 4.51 6.13
CA THR A 47 -16.93 5.65 5.64
C THR A 47 -17.90 5.29 4.52
N ALA A 48 -17.90 4.04 4.06
CA ALA A 48 -18.63 3.57 2.87
C ALA A 48 -18.24 4.31 1.58
N ASP A 49 -17.02 4.85 1.53
CA ASP A 49 -16.46 5.49 0.35
C ASP A 49 -15.78 4.47 -0.58
N PRO A 50 -15.79 4.71 -1.90
CA PRO A 50 -15.02 3.89 -2.82
C PRO A 50 -13.52 4.02 -2.54
N VAL A 51 -12.83 2.88 -2.46
CA VAL A 51 -11.37 2.84 -2.38
C VAL A 51 -10.79 3.23 -3.75
N GLU A 52 -10.33 4.47 -3.89
CA GLU A 52 -9.74 4.96 -5.15
C GLU A 52 -8.24 4.68 -5.30
N VAL A 53 -7.60 4.18 -4.23
CA VAL A 53 -6.18 3.84 -4.21
C VAL A 53 -5.97 2.43 -4.74
N TYR A 54 -5.08 2.30 -5.73
CA TYR A 54 -4.76 1.01 -6.37
C TYR A 54 -3.49 0.38 -5.80
N ALA A 55 -2.47 1.20 -5.54
CA ALA A 55 -1.18 0.74 -5.06
C ALA A 55 -0.42 1.86 -4.35
N ILE A 56 0.58 1.47 -3.58
CA ILE A 56 1.65 2.35 -3.09
C ILE A 56 2.94 1.96 -3.80
N GLU A 57 3.54 2.92 -4.51
CA GLU A 57 4.86 2.78 -5.11
C GLU A 57 5.92 3.19 -4.08
N VAL A 58 6.73 2.22 -3.67
CA VAL A 58 7.87 2.44 -2.79
C VAL A 58 9.06 2.83 -3.67
N THR A 59 9.55 4.05 -3.51
CA THR A 59 10.70 4.56 -4.28
C THR A 59 11.90 4.89 -3.40
N ASP A 60 13.08 4.89 -4.00
CA ASP A 60 14.30 5.40 -3.36
C ASP A 60 14.41 6.94 -3.48
N THR A 61 15.54 7.49 -2.99
CA THR A 61 15.85 8.93 -3.05
C THR A 61 16.18 9.45 -4.45
N ALA A 62 16.42 8.58 -5.43
CA ALA A 62 16.55 8.94 -6.83
C ALA A 62 15.19 8.92 -7.56
N GLY A 63 14.11 8.54 -6.87
CA GLY A 63 12.77 8.37 -7.44
C GLY A 63 12.59 7.06 -8.21
N ALA A 64 13.53 6.12 -8.11
CA ALA A 64 13.38 4.82 -8.75
C ALA A 64 12.36 3.97 -7.97
N VAL A 65 11.35 3.45 -8.68
CA VAL A 65 10.35 2.54 -8.09
C VAL A 65 11.02 1.21 -7.80
N LEU A 66 11.19 0.91 -6.50
CA LEU A 66 11.73 -0.36 -6.03
C LEU A 66 10.64 -1.43 -6.03
N HIS A 67 9.41 -1.05 -5.68
CA HIS A 67 8.26 -1.95 -5.67
C HIS A 67 6.92 -1.20 -5.73
N SER A 68 5.86 -1.88 -6.16
CA SER A 68 4.50 -1.35 -6.14
C SER A 68 3.60 -2.33 -5.39
N VAL A 69 3.27 -1.99 -4.15
CA VAL A 69 2.39 -2.79 -3.28
C VAL A 69 0.96 -2.54 -3.71
N THR A 70 0.28 -3.56 -4.21
CA THR A 70 -1.10 -3.41 -4.71
C THR A 70 -2.15 -3.62 -3.61
N MET A 71 -3.36 -3.09 -3.82
CA MET A 71 -4.48 -3.30 -2.88
C MET A 71 -4.78 -4.78 -2.66
N THR A 72 -4.71 -5.59 -3.73
CA THR A 72 -4.91 -7.03 -3.64
C THR A 72 -3.82 -7.68 -2.78
N GLU A 73 -2.56 -7.33 -2.99
CA GLU A 73 -1.44 -7.86 -2.21
C GLU A 73 -1.53 -7.53 -0.73
N ALA A 74 -1.92 -6.29 -0.39
CA ALA A 74 -2.06 -5.86 0.99
C ALA A 74 -3.25 -6.50 1.70
N VAL A 75 -4.41 -6.60 1.03
CA VAL A 75 -5.68 -7.00 1.66
C VAL A 75 -5.96 -8.50 1.55
N LEU A 76 -5.52 -9.18 0.48
CA LEU A 76 -5.80 -10.61 0.28
C LEU A 76 -5.40 -11.48 1.49
N PRO A 77 -4.26 -11.26 2.17
CA PRO A 77 -3.90 -12.02 3.37
C PRO A 77 -4.84 -11.80 4.57
N LEU A 78 -5.62 -10.72 4.57
CA LEU A 78 -6.57 -10.39 5.64
C LEU A 78 -7.96 -10.99 5.41
N LEU A 79 -8.24 -11.43 4.18
CA LEU A 79 -9.54 -12.00 3.85
C LEU A 79 -9.64 -13.43 4.40
N PRO A 80 -10.75 -13.80 5.05
CA PRO A 80 -10.94 -15.17 5.50
C PRO A 80 -10.93 -16.11 4.29
N GLU A 81 -10.29 -17.26 4.42
CA GLU A 81 -10.41 -18.32 3.42
C GLU A 81 -11.90 -18.65 3.25
N LYS A 82 -12.38 -18.58 2.02
CA LYS A 82 -13.77 -18.87 1.68
C LYS A 82 -14.08 -20.29 2.16
N GLN A 83 -14.77 -20.44 3.28
CA GLN A 83 -15.28 -21.74 3.72
C GLN A 83 -16.18 -22.25 2.60
N ALA A 84 -15.75 -23.31 1.93
CA ALA A 84 -16.57 -24.00 0.95
C ALA A 84 -17.85 -24.41 1.68
N ALA A 85 -18.97 -23.78 1.31
CA ALA A 85 -20.28 -24.22 1.76
C ALA A 85 -20.45 -25.65 1.23
N ILE A 86 -20.34 -26.62 2.14
CA ILE A 86 -20.74 -27.99 1.88
C ILE A 86 -22.27 -27.94 1.75
N VAL A 87 -22.74 -28.07 0.51
CA VAL A 87 -24.16 -28.26 0.18
C VAL A 87 -24.51 -29.73 0.33
#